data_AF-A0A8H5LLA7-F1
#
_entry.id   AF-A0A8H5LLA7-F1
#
_cell.length_a   1.000
_cell.length_b   1.000
_cell.length_c   1.000
_cell.angle_alpha   90.00
_cell.angle_beta   90.00
_cell.angle_gamma   90.00
#
_symmetry.space_group_name_H-M   'P 1'
#
loop_
_entity.id
_entity.type
_entity.pdbx_description
1 polymer ?
#
loop_
_entity_poly.entity_id
_entity_poly.type
_entity_poly.pdbx_seq_one_letter_code
_entity_poly.pdbx_strand_id
1 'polypeptide(L)'
;MSAITRNKQIPSITLKTELISKITGRKIDANALIDSGAEGIIINSQFAQRNQLTLLPIKNPFPVRNVDGSENTMGWVREYTIQNLRIYSRDNKAYHEEQAEFYVTDIGDHDIILGTDWLEEHNPDIDWSDSRVDMTRCPETCITAKPPVLHLKTKTLKPTVIDPRTHHKEYQGDDVEFLFEPSTEIQKKQQSLPKMTTREI
;
A
#
# COMPACT_ATOMS: atom_id res chain seq x y z
N MET A 1 -16.42 6.41 15.64
CA MET A 1 -17.03 6.17 14.32
C MET A 1 -15.93 5.67 13.41
N SER A 2 -16.07 4.43 12.91
CA SER A 2 -15.10 3.81 12.01
C SER A 2 -15.00 4.57 10.70
N ALA A 3 -13.79 4.68 10.16
CA ALA A 3 -13.62 5.04 8.76
C ALA A 3 -14.38 4.01 7.91
N ILE A 4 -15.40 4.46 7.18
CA ILE A 4 -16.07 3.64 6.18
C ILE A 4 -15.15 3.62 4.96
N THR A 5 -14.33 2.58 4.82
CA THR A 5 -13.61 2.30 3.58
C THR A 5 -14.60 1.72 2.57
N ARG A 6 -14.80 2.42 1.45
CA ARG A 6 -15.57 1.93 0.31
C ARG A 6 -14.93 0.62 -0.15
N ASN A 7 -15.71 -0.47 -0.22
CA ASN A 7 -15.27 -1.82 -0.63
C ASN A 7 -14.99 -1.92 -2.14
N LYS A 8 -14.19 -0.99 -2.68
CA LYS A 8 -13.47 -1.17 -3.94
C LYS A 8 -12.02 -1.31 -3.51
N GLN A 9 -11.60 -2.53 -3.16
CA GLN A 9 -10.21 -2.83 -2.84
C GLN A 9 -9.37 -2.53 -4.09
N ILE A 10 -8.82 -1.31 -4.18
CA ILE A 10 -7.62 -1.11 -4.98
C ILE A 10 -6.55 -1.90 -4.22
N PRO A 11 -5.94 -2.92 -4.83
CA PRO A 11 -4.96 -3.73 -4.13
C PRO A 11 -3.79 -2.84 -3.73
N SER A 12 -3.39 -2.89 -2.46
CA SER A 12 -2.17 -2.21 -2.01
C SER A 12 -0.97 -2.73 -2.79
N ILE A 13 -0.02 -1.84 -3.12
CA ILE A 13 1.22 -2.26 -3.77
C ILE A 13 2.18 -2.77 -2.70
N THR A 14 2.58 -4.03 -2.82
CA THR A 14 3.59 -4.65 -1.95
C THR A 14 4.76 -5.12 -2.79
N LEU A 15 5.96 -4.67 -2.46
CA LEU A 15 7.21 -5.08 -3.09
C LEU A 15 7.73 -6.39 -2.46
N LYS A 16 8.31 -7.26 -3.29
CA LYS A 16 9.12 -8.38 -2.85
C LYS A 16 10.54 -7.89 -2.63
N THR A 17 11.03 -8.02 -1.40
CA THR A 17 12.32 -7.51 -0.98
C THR A 17 13.16 -8.60 -0.32
N GLU A 18 14.47 -8.38 -0.26
CA GLU A 18 15.40 -9.19 0.53
C GLU A 18 16.10 -8.27 1.56
N LEU A 19 16.16 -8.70 2.82
CA LEU A 19 17.09 -8.13 3.80
C LEU A 19 18.39 -8.94 3.76
N ILE A 20 19.52 -8.25 3.55
CA ILE A 20 20.83 -8.87 3.42
C ILE A 20 21.69 -8.47 4.62
N SER A 21 22.10 -9.47 5.40
CA SER A 21 23.05 -9.26 6.50
C SER A 21 24.44 -8.94 5.95
N LYS A 22 24.98 -7.75 6.25
CA LYS A 22 26.35 -7.38 5.85
C LYS A 22 27.42 -8.35 6.40
N ILE A 23 27.19 -8.90 7.59
CA ILE A 23 28.17 -9.74 8.28
C ILE A 23 28.15 -11.17 7.73
N THR A 24 26.96 -11.75 7.60
CA THR A 24 26.82 -13.19 7.29
C THR A 24 26.47 -13.45 5.83
N GLY A 25 26.06 -12.43 5.07
CA GLY A 25 25.48 -12.60 3.73
C GLY A 25 24.11 -13.29 3.74
N ARG A 26 23.54 -13.58 4.91
CA ARG A 26 22.21 -14.19 5.04
C ARG A 26 21.18 -13.29 4.38
N LYS A 27 20.36 -13.90 3.53
CA LYS A 27 19.22 -13.27 2.86
C LYS A 27 17.92 -13.69 3.52
N ILE A 28 17.04 -12.73 3.75
CA ILE A 28 15.72 -12.96 4.34
C ILE A 28 14.70 -12.31 3.41
N ASP A 29 13.82 -13.12 2.84
CA ASP A 29 12.71 -12.62 2.02
C ASP A 29 11.70 -11.85 2.91
N ALA A 30 11.26 -10.69 2.41
CA ALA A 30 10.26 -9.85 3.04
C ALA A 30 9.27 -9.30 2.01
N ASN A 31 8.08 -8.94 2.49
CA ASN A 31 7.09 -8.20 1.72
C ASN A 31 6.99 -6.79 2.30
N ALA A 32 7.33 -5.79 1.49
CA ALA A 32 7.33 -4.39 1.89
C ALA A 32 6.10 -3.68 1.30
N LEU A 33 5.18 -3.24 2.15
CA LEU A 33 4.03 -2.42 1.76
C LEU A 33 4.50 -1.00 1.42
N ILE A 34 4.06 -0.46 0.29
CA ILE A 34 4.20 0.97 0.00
C ILE A 34 3.03 1.69 0.67
N ASP A 35 3.31 2.58 1.61
CA ASP A 35 2.27 3.29 2.37
C ASP A 35 2.63 4.76 2.60
N SER A 36 2.08 5.65 1.77
CA SER A 36 2.25 7.10 1.95
C SER A 36 1.54 7.66 3.19
N GLY A 37 0.75 6.85 3.91
CA GLY A 37 0.12 7.22 5.17
C GLY A 37 0.95 6.90 6.41
N ALA A 38 2.11 6.25 6.26
CA ALA A 38 3.04 5.92 7.34
C ALA A 38 4.30 6.78 7.26
N GLU A 39 4.80 7.23 8.42
CA GLU A 39 6.08 7.93 8.53
C GLU A 39 7.24 6.93 8.75
N GLY A 40 8.40 7.19 8.15
CA GLY A 40 9.58 6.33 8.33
C GLY A 40 9.58 5.01 7.55
N ILE A 41 10.62 4.21 7.79
CA ILE A 41 10.74 2.83 7.31
C ILE A 41 10.54 1.91 8.50
N ILE A 42 9.56 1.01 8.42
CA ILE A 42 9.10 0.23 9.57
C ILE A 42 9.26 -1.25 9.30
N ILE A 43 9.71 -2.02 10.28
CA ILE A 43 9.76 -3.47 10.25
C ILE A 43 8.92 -4.08 11.37
N ASN A 44 8.21 -5.16 11.05
CA ASN A 44 7.37 -5.85 12.01
C ASN A 44 8.23 -6.50 13.11
N SER A 45 7.86 -6.26 14.36
CA SER A 45 8.53 -6.81 15.54
C SER A 45 8.60 -8.33 15.56
N GLN A 46 7.50 -9.03 15.24
CA GLN A 46 7.48 -10.50 15.17
C GLN A 46 8.33 -10.99 13.99
N PHE A 47 8.32 -10.28 12.87
CA PHE A 47 9.21 -10.58 11.74
C PHE A 47 10.69 -10.42 12.11
N ALA A 48 11.04 -9.35 12.84
CA ALA A 48 12.41 -9.11 13.25
C ALA A 48 12.90 -10.18 14.24
N GLN A 49 12.05 -10.52 15.22
CA GLN A 49 12.33 -11.56 16.22
C GLN A 49 12.47 -12.95 15.58
N ARG A 50 11.50 -13.38 14.75
CA ARG A 50 11.55 -14.72 14.10
C ARG A 50 12.80 -14.90 13.24
N ASN A 51 13.26 -13.82 12.63
CA ASN A 51 14.44 -13.82 11.77
C ASN A 51 15.75 -13.56 12.52
N GLN A 52 15.69 -13.27 13.82
CA GLN A 52 16.84 -12.99 14.69
C GLN A 52 17.64 -11.79 14.18
N LEU A 53 16.94 -10.72 13.81
CA LEU A 53 17.59 -9.45 13.46
C LEU A 53 18.19 -8.81 14.72
N THR A 54 19.35 -8.18 14.58
CA THR A 54 19.94 -7.40 15.67
C THR A 54 19.11 -6.15 15.90
N LEU A 55 18.55 -6.02 17.11
CA LEU A 55 17.79 -4.85 17.54
C LEU A 55 18.66 -3.95 18.41
N LEU A 56 18.54 -2.64 18.19
CA LEU A 56 19.25 -1.61 18.93
C LEU A 56 18.25 -0.68 19.61
N PRO A 57 18.51 -0.24 20.85
CA PRO A 57 17.61 0.67 21.54
C PRO A 57 17.68 2.08 20.95
N ILE A 58 16.54 2.74 20.82
CA ILE A 58 16.44 4.15 20.46
C ILE A 58 16.63 4.99 21.72
N LYS A 59 17.46 6.05 21.62
CA LYS A 59 17.74 6.96 22.74
C LYS A 59 16.49 7.63 23.30
N ASN A 60 15.58 8.05 22.41
CA ASN A 60 14.32 8.71 22.74
C ASN A 60 13.15 7.93 22.11
N PRO A 61 12.54 6.97 22.83
CA PRO A 61 11.34 6.29 22.36
C PRO A 61 10.22 7.27 22.02
N PHE A 62 9.40 6.95 21.03
CA PHE A 62 8.27 7.76 20.60
C PHE A 62 7.02 6.91 20.34
N PRO A 63 5.80 7.47 20.51
CA PRO A 63 4.57 6.69 20.34
C PRO A 63 4.25 6.45 18.86
N VAL A 64 3.69 5.28 18.55
CA VAL A 64 3.09 5.02 17.24
C VAL A 64 1.61 5.39 17.32
N ARG A 65 1.17 6.28 16.43
CA ARG A 65 -0.24 6.70 16.35
C ARG A 65 -0.87 6.16 15.08
N ASN A 66 -1.95 5.40 15.22
CA ASN A 66 -2.78 5.04 14.08
C ASN A 66 -3.55 6.26 13.58
N VAL A 67 -3.91 6.26 12.30
CA VAL A 67 -4.66 7.36 11.65
C VAL A 67 -6.02 7.60 12.33
N ASP A 68 -6.62 6.57 12.92
CA ASP A 68 -7.89 6.65 13.65
C ASP A 68 -7.74 7.09 15.12
N GLY A 69 -6.52 7.37 15.57
CA GLY A 69 -6.20 7.77 16.94
C GLY A 69 -6.18 6.62 17.96
N SER A 70 -6.37 5.37 17.52
CA SER A 70 -6.17 4.21 18.40
C SER A 70 -4.69 4.00 18.72
N GLU A 71 -4.41 3.47 19.91
CA GLU A 71 -3.06 3.06 20.26
C GLU A 71 -2.69 1.78 19.49
N ASN A 72 -1.52 1.79 18.87
CA ASN A 72 -0.89 0.56 18.40
C ASN A 72 -0.69 -0.37 19.61
N THR A 73 -0.89 -1.68 19.45
CA THR A 73 -0.74 -2.71 20.51
C THR A 73 0.60 -2.66 21.24
N MET A 74 1.66 -2.17 20.58
CA MET A 74 2.98 -1.95 21.18
C MET A 74 3.20 -0.54 21.75
N GLY A 75 2.35 0.42 21.38
CA GLY A 75 2.25 1.80 21.88
C GLY A 75 3.44 2.72 21.59
N TRP A 76 4.66 2.20 21.54
CA TRP A 76 5.91 2.96 21.46
C TRP A 76 6.96 2.24 20.61
N VAL A 77 7.62 2.98 19.72
CA VAL A 77 8.86 2.54 19.10
C VAL A 77 9.98 2.72 20.11
N ARG A 78 10.67 1.62 20.43
CA ARG A 78 11.79 1.59 21.38
C ARG A 78 13.09 1.08 20.76
N GLU A 79 12.96 0.38 19.65
CA GLU A 79 14.05 -0.33 19.02
C GLU A 79 14.05 -0.04 17.51
N TYR A 80 15.24 -0.12 16.94
CA TYR A 80 15.45 -0.06 15.51
C TYR A 80 16.41 -1.17 15.08
N THR A 81 16.48 -1.42 13.78
CA THR A 81 17.48 -2.31 13.19
C THR A 81 18.01 -1.73 11.90
N ILE A 82 19.28 -1.96 11.60
CA ILE A 82 19.91 -1.51 10.35
C ILE A 82 20.10 -2.72 9.46
N GLN A 83 19.51 -2.70 8.26
CA GLN A 83 19.56 -3.81 7.31
C GLN A 83 19.88 -3.30 5.90
N ASN A 84 20.52 -4.14 5.07
CA ASN A 84 20.56 -3.84 3.64
C ASN A 84 19.26 -4.31 3.01
N LEU A 85 18.46 -3.39 2.50
CA LEU A 85 17.25 -3.66 1.76
C LEU A 85 17.58 -3.78 0.28
N ARG A 86 17.24 -4.91 -0.34
CA ARG A 86 17.37 -5.10 -1.79
C ARG A 86 16.01 -5.37 -2.42
N ILE A 87 15.75 -4.70 -3.55
CA ILE A 87 14.51 -4.81 -4.32
C ILE A 87 14.86 -5.10 -5.78
N TYR A 88 14.42 -6.25 -6.29
CA TYR A 88 14.72 -6.70 -7.65
C TYR A 88 13.68 -6.25 -8.66
N SER A 89 14.12 -6.07 -9.91
CA SER A 89 13.22 -6.05 -11.07
C SER A 89 12.49 -7.39 -11.21
N ARG A 90 11.34 -7.39 -11.88
CA ARG A 90 10.50 -8.59 -12.09
C ARG A 90 11.25 -9.73 -12.79
N ASP A 91 12.15 -9.40 -13.70
CA ASP A 91 13.00 -10.36 -14.42
C ASP A 91 14.28 -10.75 -13.66
N ASN A 92 14.49 -10.20 -12.46
CA ASN A 92 15.66 -10.35 -11.59
C ASN A 92 16.99 -9.96 -12.26
N LYS A 93 16.98 -9.11 -13.30
CA LYS A 93 18.20 -8.66 -14.00
C LYS A 93 18.76 -7.34 -13.51
N ALA A 94 17.97 -6.57 -12.77
CA ALA A 94 18.30 -5.28 -12.18
C ALA A 94 17.86 -5.27 -10.71
N TYR A 95 18.47 -4.43 -9.89
CA TYR A 95 18.06 -4.25 -8.49
C TYR A 95 18.44 -2.88 -7.95
N HIS A 96 17.66 -2.42 -6.99
CA HIS A 96 17.99 -1.36 -6.03
C HIS A 96 18.47 -2.01 -4.73
N GLU A 97 19.48 -1.44 -4.09
CA GLU A 97 19.91 -1.78 -2.74
C GLU A 97 20.32 -0.54 -1.96
N GLU A 98 19.99 -0.52 -0.67
CA GLU A 98 20.38 0.53 0.27
C GLU A 98 20.62 -0.06 1.66
N GLN A 99 21.35 0.66 2.51
CA GLN A 99 21.35 0.40 3.94
C GLN A 99 20.27 1.28 4.58
N ALA A 100 19.23 0.66 5.11
CA ALA A 100 18.11 1.37 5.73
C ALA A 100 18.07 1.11 7.24
N GLU A 101 17.68 2.16 7.98
CA GLU A 101 17.29 2.08 9.38
C GLU A 101 15.78 1.80 9.45
N PHE A 102 15.40 0.73 10.13
CA PHE A 102 14.02 0.31 10.30
C PHE A 102 13.59 0.49 11.74
N TYR A 103 12.52 1.24 11.98
CA TYR A 103 11.85 1.28 13.27
C TYR A 103 11.08 -0.01 13.51
N VAL A 104 11.21 -0.56 14.72
CA VAL A 104 10.58 -1.84 15.09
C VAL A 104 9.29 -1.58 15.84
N THR A 105 8.16 -2.02 15.28
CA THR A 105 6.85 -1.98 15.93
C THR A 105 5.93 -3.08 15.37
N ASP A 106 4.76 -3.27 15.95
CA ASP A 106 3.71 -4.11 15.38
C ASP A 106 3.03 -3.36 14.22
N ILE A 107 2.95 -4.01 13.06
CA ILE A 107 2.30 -3.48 11.84
C ILE A 107 1.32 -4.51 11.23
N GLY A 108 0.79 -5.42 12.07
CA GLY A 108 -0.13 -6.47 11.65
C GLY A 108 0.53 -7.50 10.74
N ASP A 109 -0.12 -7.84 9.63
CA ASP A 109 0.29 -8.94 8.73
C ASP A 109 1.40 -8.56 7.72
N HIS A 110 1.92 -7.33 7.79
CA HIS A 110 2.98 -6.85 6.91
C HIS A 110 4.36 -7.13 7.51
N ASP A 111 5.34 -7.48 6.68
CA ASP A 111 6.73 -7.68 7.14
C ASP A 111 7.45 -6.32 7.30
N ILE A 112 7.27 -5.42 6.33
CA ILE A 112 7.88 -4.09 6.24
C ILE A 112 6.84 -3.08 5.73
N ILE A 113 6.92 -1.82 6.18
CA ILE A 113 6.30 -0.65 5.54
C ILE A 113 7.40 0.29 5.04
N LEU A 114 7.27 0.70 3.78
CA LEU A 114 8.03 1.81 3.18
C LEU A 114 7.13 3.05 3.22
N GLY A 115 7.37 3.90 4.22
CA GLY A 115 6.61 5.11 4.48
C GLY A 115 7.12 6.34 3.71
N THR A 116 6.69 7.52 4.14
CA THR A 116 6.98 8.80 3.52
C THR A 116 8.46 9.07 3.38
N ASP A 117 9.29 8.74 4.37
CA ASP A 117 10.74 9.00 4.32
C ASP A 117 11.38 8.30 3.13
N TRP A 118 11.03 7.02 2.92
CA TRP A 118 11.50 6.25 1.77
C TRP A 118 10.93 6.79 0.45
N LEU A 119 9.66 7.17 0.44
CA LEU A 119 8.96 7.66 -0.75
C LEU A 119 9.44 9.03 -1.18
N GLU A 120 9.74 9.94 -0.25
CA GLU A 120 10.29 11.26 -0.52
C GLU A 120 11.73 11.16 -1.01
N GLU A 121 12.55 10.30 -0.38
CA GLU A 121 13.95 10.10 -0.77
C GLU A 121 14.08 9.49 -2.17
N HIS A 122 13.29 8.47 -2.48
CA HIS A 122 13.44 7.72 -3.73
C HIS A 122 12.51 8.20 -4.85
N ASN A 123 11.41 8.85 -4.48
CA ASN A 123 10.38 9.38 -5.37
C ASN A 123 10.09 8.44 -6.56
N PRO A 124 9.64 7.19 -6.34
CA PRO A 124 9.47 6.23 -7.43
C PRO A 124 8.38 6.63 -8.42
N ASP A 125 8.46 6.16 -9.67
CA ASP A 125 7.34 6.22 -10.61
C ASP A 125 6.39 5.06 -10.31
N ILE A 126 5.18 5.38 -9.83
CA ILE A 126 4.17 4.39 -9.45
C ILE A 126 2.98 4.44 -10.40
N ASP A 127 2.68 3.30 -11.02
CA ASP A 127 1.44 3.08 -11.73
C ASP A 127 0.52 2.20 -10.88
N TRP A 128 -0.45 2.85 -10.22
CA TRP A 128 -1.40 2.16 -9.35
C TRP A 128 -2.32 1.19 -10.11
N SER A 129 -2.63 1.49 -11.37
CA SER A 129 -3.52 0.65 -12.18
C SER A 129 -2.85 -0.67 -12.55
N ASP A 130 -1.55 -0.62 -12.85
CA ASP A 130 -0.75 -1.79 -13.21
C ASP A 130 -0.01 -2.42 -12.02
N SER A 131 -0.10 -1.82 -10.83
CA SER A 131 0.76 -2.15 -9.69
C SER A 131 2.24 -2.16 -10.10
N ARG A 132 2.68 -1.16 -10.88
CA ARG A 132 4.06 -0.98 -11.35
C ARG A 132 4.76 0.02 -10.44
N VAL A 133 6.02 -0.28 -10.12
CA VAL A 133 6.91 0.62 -9.40
C VAL A 133 8.25 0.61 -10.12
N ASP A 134 8.76 1.79 -10.44
CA ASP A 134 10.04 1.99 -11.12
C ASP A 134 10.93 2.95 -10.30
N MET A 135 12.18 2.55 -10.07
CA MET A 135 13.16 3.37 -9.35
C MET A 135 13.99 4.19 -10.34
N THR A 136 13.46 5.35 -10.72
CA THR A 136 14.08 6.25 -11.72
C THR A 136 14.87 7.39 -11.11
N ARG A 137 14.71 7.63 -9.80
CA ARG A 137 15.20 8.81 -9.08
C ARG A 137 15.96 8.46 -7.79
N CYS A 138 16.52 7.26 -7.70
CA CYS A 138 17.34 6.86 -6.54
C CYS A 138 18.49 7.85 -6.30
N PRO A 139 18.76 8.21 -5.03
CA PRO A 139 19.99 8.90 -4.64
C PRO A 139 21.26 8.12 -5.00
N GLU A 140 22.40 8.81 -5.05
CA GLU A 140 23.73 8.20 -5.29
C GLU A 140 24.18 7.27 -4.15
N THR A 141 23.59 7.38 -2.97
CA THR A 141 23.81 6.48 -1.82
C THR A 141 23.27 5.08 -2.08
N CYS A 142 22.35 4.92 -3.04
CA CYS A 142 21.79 3.63 -3.42
C CYS A 142 22.73 2.87 -4.36
N ILE A 143 22.84 1.56 -4.15
CA ILE A 143 23.52 0.66 -5.06
C ILE A 143 22.50 0.13 -6.08
N THR A 144 22.61 0.56 -7.32
CA THR A 144 21.73 0.09 -8.41
C THR A 144 22.48 -0.76 -9.43
N ALA A 145 21.91 -1.91 -9.79
CA ALA A 145 22.38 -2.72 -10.91
C ALA A 145 21.50 -2.45 -12.12
N LYS A 146 22.12 -1.97 -13.22
CA LYS A 146 21.45 -1.56 -14.48
C LYS A 146 20.36 -0.49 -14.25
N PRO A 147 20.71 0.70 -13.76
CA PRO A 147 19.75 1.78 -13.58
C PRO A 147 19.21 2.31 -14.92
N PRO A 148 17.96 2.83 -14.96
CA PRO A 148 16.99 2.81 -13.85
C PRO A 148 16.46 1.40 -13.59
N VAL A 149 16.09 1.10 -12.35
CA VAL A 149 15.56 -0.22 -11.98
C VAL A 149 14.05 -0.22 -12.24
N LEU A 150 13.68 -0.74 -13.40
CA LEU A 150 12.28 -0.76 -13.86
C LEU A 150 11.57 -2.06 -13.46
N HIS A 151 10.24 -1.97 -13.38
CA HIS A 151 9.31 -3.04 -13.10
C HIS A 151 9.69 -3.83 -11.86
N LEU A 152 9.80 -3.17 -10.71
CA LEU A 152 10.09 -3.86 -9.45
C LEU A 152 9.13 -5.01 -9.23
N LYS A 153 9.64 -6.07 -8.58
CA LYS A 153 8.88 -7.27 -8.31
C LYS A 153 7.81 -6.99 -7.25
N THR A 154 6.56 -6.92 -7.67
CA THR A 154 5.40 -6.74 -6.78
C THR A 154 4.75 -8.08 -6.42
N LYS A 155 4.15 -8.17 -5.23
CA LYS A 155 3.25 -9.25 -4.83
C LYS A 155 1.90 -8.98 -5.49
N THR A 156 1.61 -9.63 -6.62
CA THR A 156 0.29 -9.55 -7.23
C THR A 156 -0.72 -10.22 -6.31
N LEU A 157 -1.68 -9.47 -5.76
CA LEU A 157 -2.92 -10.07 -5.29
C LEU A 157 -3.63 -10.58 -6.55
N LYS A 158 -3.83 -11.90 -6.67
CA LYS A 158 -4.79 -12.40 -7.65
C LYS A 158 -6.11 -11.69 -7.34
N PRO A 159 -6.78 -11.05 -8.31
CA PRO A 159 -8.13 -10.55 -8.08
C PRO A 159 -8.93 -11.74 -7.56
N THR A 160 -9.39 -11.65 -6.31
CA THR A 160 -10.40 -12.57 -5.81
C THR A 160 -11.59 -12.35 -6.74
N VAL A 161 -11.81 -13.26 -7.68
CA VAL A 161 -13.08 -13.32 -8.39
C VAL A 161 -14.08 -13.64 -7.29
N ILE A 162 -14.74 -12.61 -6.76
CA ILE A 162 -15.90 -12.79 -5.91
C ILE A 162 -16.93 -13.43 -6.81
N ASP A 163 -17.09 -14.75 -6.74
CA ASP A 163 -18.16 -15.45 -7.42
C ASP A 163 -19.48 -14.95 -6.82
N PRO A 164 -20.32 -14.23 -7.58
CA PRO A 164 -21.59 -13.72 -7.09
C PRO A 164 -22.54 -14.83 -6.59
N ARG A 165 -22.25 -16.10 -6.91
CA ARG A 165 -23.12 -17.25 -6.62
C ARG A 165 -22.87 -17.92 -5.26
N THR A 166 -21.81 -17.56 -4.52
CA THR A 166 -21.44 -18.25 -3.27
C THR A 166 -21.96 -17.59 -1.98
N HIS A 167 -22.71 -16.49 -2.07
CA HIS A 167 -23.36 -15.87 -0.91
C HIS A 167 -24.89 -15.98 -0.96
N HIS A 168 -25.42 -17.20 -0.94
CA HIS A 168 -26.72 -17.46 -0.31
C HIS A 168 -26.47 -17.84 1.15
N LYS A 169 -26.24 -16.83 2.00
CA LYS A 169 -26.62 -16.94 3.41
C LYS A 169 -27.96 -16.23 3.54
N GLU A 170 -28.98 -16.99 3.92
CA GLU A 170 -30.27 -16.47 4.35
C GLU A 170 -30.03 -15.37 5.39
N TYR A 171 -30.30 -14.12 5.01
CA TYR A 171 -30.55 -13.05 5.96
C TYR A 171 -32.05 -13.03 6.19
N GLN A 172 -32.43 -13.54 7.34
CA GLN A 172 -33.79 -13.51 7.85
C GLN A 172 -34.00 -12.15 8.53
N GLY A 173 -34.99 -11.39 8.04
CA GLY A 173 -35.78 -10.40 8.76
C GLY A 173 -35.07 -9.15 9.31
N ASP A 174 -35.27 -8.03 8.63
CA ASP A 174 -36.17 -6.94 9.07
C ASP A 174 -35.58 -5.54 8.78
N ASP A 175 -36.32 -4.83 7.94
CA ASP A 175 -36.41 -3.37 7.76
C ASP A 175 -35.14 -2.55 7.46
N VAL A 176 -34.87 -2.35 6.16
CA VAL A 176 -34.45 -1.04 5.63
C VAL A 176 -34.91 -0.91 4.17
N GLU A 177 -35.93 -0.07 3.98
CA GLU A 177 -36.45 0.38 2.70
C GLU A 177 -35.39 1.22 1.98
N PHE A 178 -34.69 0.65 1.00
CA PHE A 178 -33.85 1.41 0.08
C PHE A 178 -34.71 1.91 -1.08
N LEU A 179 -34.96 3.23 -1.12
CA LEU A 179 -35.43 3.94 -2.29
C LEU A 179 -34.36 3.83 -3.39
N PHE A 180 -34.52 2.85 -4.28
CA PHE A 180 -33.87 2.83 -5.58
C PHE A 180 -34.62 3.79 -6.51
N GLU A 181 -34.03 4.93 -6.86
CA GLU A 181 -34.39 5.58 -8.12
C GLU A 181 -33.46 5.03 -9.22
N PRO A 182 -33.99 4.29 -10.22
CA PRO A 182 -33.21 3.89 -11.37
C PRO A 182 -33.02 5.08 -12.30
N SER A 183 -31.76 5.42 -12.55
CA SER A 183 -31.38 6.25 -13.67
C SER A 183 -31.58 5.47 -14.99
N THR A 184 -31.91 6.25 -16.03
CA THR A 184 -32.01 5.92 -17.47
C THR A 184 -33.38 5.50 -18.02
N GLU A 185 -34.07 6.45 -18.64
CA GLU A 185 -34.54 6.34 -20.03
C GLU A 185 -35.10 7.68 -20.54
N ILE A 186 -34.23 8.49 -21.15
CA ILE A 186 -34.67 9.53 -22.09
C ILE A 186 -34.93 8.82 -23.41
N GLN A 187 -36.16 8.37 -23.63
CA GLN A 187 -36.88 8.41 -24.92
C GLN A 187 -38.27 7.79 -24.78
N LYS A 188 -39.30 8.64 -24.62
CA LYS A 188 -40.62 8.59 -25.28
C LYS A 188 -41.65 9.44 -24.51
N LYS A 189 -41.84 10.69 -24.95
CA LYS A 189 -43.14 11.19 -25.44
C LYS A 189 -43.06 12.67 -25.79
N GLN A 190 -43.16 12.90 -27.09
CA GLN A 190 -43.72 14.09 -27.72
C GLN A 190 -45.13 14.38 -27.17
N GLN A 191 -45.43 15.67 -26.97
CA GLN A 191 -46.72 16.38 -26.81
C GLN A 191 -46.51 17.38 -25.66
N SER A 192 -46.43 18.70 -25.83
CA SER A 192 -47.25 19.59 -26.66
C SER A 192 -46.55 20.93 -26.90
N LEU A 193 -46.56 21.40 -28.15
CA LEU A 193 -46.29 22.81 -28.50
C LEU A 193 -47.44 23.72 -28.02
N PRO A 194 -47.15 25.00 -27.75
CA PRO A 194 -47.87 26.05 -28.48
C PRO A 194 -46.93 26.98 -29.26
N LYS A 195 -47.49 27.55 -30.33
CA LYS A 195 -46.85 28.40 -31.34
C LYS A 195 -46.79 29.88 -30.93
N MET A 196 -45.92 30.60 -31.65
CA MET A 196 -45.90 32.05 -31.96
C MET A 196 -45.35 32.97 -30.85
N THR A 197 -44.54 34.00 -31.13
CA THR A 197 -44.47 34.85 -32.32
C THR A 197 -43.13 35.59 -32.38
N THR A 198 -42.59 35.77 -33.59
CA THR A 198 -41.52 36.72 -33.92
C THR A 198 -42.04 38.15 -33.93
N ARG A 199 -41.26 39.10 -33.38
CA ARG A 199 -41.24 40.49 -33.84
C ARG A 199 -39.79 41.00 -33.85
N GLU A 200 -39.40 41.44 -35.04
CA GLU A 200 -38.21 42.20 -35.38
C GLU A 200 -38.22 43.56 -34.65
N ILE A 201 -37.05 44.02 -34.19
CA ILE A 201 -36.41 45.29 -34.57
C ILE A 201 -34.90 45.06 -34.56
#